data_AF-A0A925Z9X2-F1
#
_entry.id   AF-A0A925Z9X2-F1
#
_cell.length_a   1.000
_cell.length_b   1.000
_cell.length_c   1.000
_cell.angle_alpha   90.00
_cell.angle_beta   90.00
_cell.angle_gamma   90.00
#
_symmetry.space_group_name_H-M   'P 1'
#
loop_
_entity.id
_entity.type
_entity.pdbx_description
1 polymer ?
#
loop_
_entity_poly.entity_id
_entity_poly.type
_entity_poly.pdbx_seq_one_letter_code
_entity_poly.pdbx_strand_id
1 'polypeptide(L)'
;AEHRYRIHTVPSVTPVLKFIQQHAKQDDRAAYSTLNMGAGFAIFVAAADAQRTVDVAHAQGIEAIVAGAVEAGPKELLIDPLGIRFGNDDLQLR
;
A
#
# COMPACT_ATOMS: atom_id res chain seq x y z
N ALA A 1 -4.36 -5.62 -20.18
CA ALA A 1 -4.90 -6.67 -19.28
C ALA A 1 -5.40 -5.97 -18.03
N GLU A 2 -6.42 -6.52 -17.36
CA GLU A 2 -6.79 -6.03 -16.03
C GLU A 2 -5.83 -6.63 -14.99
N HIS A 3 -5.62 -5.87 -13.91
CA HIS A 3 -4.65 -6.21 -12.87
C HIS A 3 -5.26 -6.04 -11.47
N ARG A 4 -5.09 -7.07 -10.64
CA ARG A 4 -5.37 -7.03 -9.20
C ARG A 4 -4.07 -6.73 -8.47
N TYR A 5 -4.11 -5.76 -7.56
CA TYR A 5 -3.01 -5.45 -6.66
C TYR A 5 -3.33 -6.07 -5.31
N ARG A 6 -2.45 -6.92 -4.78
CA ARG A 6 -2.65 -7.60 -3.50
C ARG A 6 -1.53 -7.25 -2.53
N ILE A 7 -1.85 -6.43 -1.53
CA ILE A 7 -0.95 -6.02 -0.45
C ILE A 7 -1.13 -6.98 0.72
N HIS A 8 -0.13 -7.81 0.98
CA HIS A 8 -0.10 -8.72 2.14
C HIS A 8 0.63 -8.11 3.34
N THR A 9 1.42 -7.05 3.14
CA THR A 9 2.18 -6.37 4.19
C THR A 9 2.10 -4.86 4.01
N VAL A 10 1.68 -4.17 5.07
CA VAL A 10 1.69 -2.71 5.16
C VAL A 10 2.83 -2.25 6.07
N PRO A 11 3.45 -1.09 5.83
CA PRO A 11 4.44 -0.55 6.75
C PRO A 11 3.79 -0.14 8.08
N SER A 12 4.63 0.10 9.08
CA SER A 12 4.18 0.71 10.33
C SER A 12 3.61 2.11 10.10
N VAL A 13 2.38 2.35 10.53
CA VAL A 13 1.77 3.69 10.47
C VAL A 13 2.47 4.62 11.46
N THR A 14 2.96 5.76 10.96
CA THR A 14 3.69 6.74 11.77
C THR A 14 2.78 7.42 12.81
N PRO A 15 3.33 7.91 13.95
CA PRO A 15 2.52 8.54 14.99
C PRO A 15 1.66 9.72 14.49
N VAL A 16 2.18 10.52 13.56
CA VAL A 16 1.45 11.66 12.99
C VAL A 16 0.23 11.21 12.17
N LEU A 17 0.34 10.11 11.41
CA LEU A 17 -0.79 9.59 10.63
C LEU A 17 -1.84 8.96 11.54
N LYS A 18 -1.42 8.24 12.59
CA LYS A 18 -2.33 7.73 13.64
C LYS A 18 -3.10 8.87 14.31
N PHE A 19 -2.41 9.95 14.65
CA PHE A 19 -3.02 11.14 15.23
C PHE A 19 -4.07 11.75 14.28
N ILE A 20 -3.71 11.95 13.00
CA ILE A 20 -4.64 12.49 12.00
C ILE A 20 -5.86 11.58 11.84
N GLN A 21 -5.68 10.28 11.65
CA GLN A 21 -6.76 9.31 11.50
C GLN A 21 -7.74 9.38 12.69
N GLN A 22 -7.21 9.36 13.92
CA GLN A 22 -7.99 9.42 15.14
C GLN A 22 -8.80 10.72 15.24
N HIS A 23 -8.16 11.88 15.03
CA HIS A 23 -8.82 13.18 15.20
C HIS A 23 -9.76 13.54 14.04
N ALA A 24 -9.50 13.03 12.84
CA ALA A 24 -10.41 13.10 11.69
C ALA A 24 -11.56 12.08 11.76
N LYS A 25 -11.54 11.16 12.75
CA LYS A 25 -12.53 10.08 12.91
C LYS A 25 -12.66 9.20 11.66
N GLN A 26 -11.53 8.93 11.01
CA GLN A 26 -11.46 8.07 9.83
C GLN A 26 -11.34 6.60 10.27
N ASP A 27 -12.17 5.73 9.70
CA ASP A 27 -11.90 4.30 9.74
C ASP A 27 -10.69 3.95 8.84
N ASP A 28 -10.22 2.70 8.90
CA ASP A 28 -9.05 2.29 8.11
C ASP A 28 -9.29 2.46 6.61
N ARG A 29 -10.50 2.19 6.10
CA ARG A 29 -10.82 2.37 4.68
C ARG A 29 -10.67 3.82 4.25
N ALA A 30 -11.24 4.75 5.00
CA ALA A 30 -11.17 6.19 4.74
C ALA A 30 -9.73 6.73 4.90
N ALA A 31 -8.98 6.21 5.86
CA ALA A 31 -7.58 6.58 6.06
C ALA A 31 -6.71 6.11 4.89
N TYR A 32 -6.82 4.83 4.49
CA TYR A 32 -6.04 4.26 3.37
C TYR A 32 -6.48 4.75 1.98
N SER A 33 -7.68 5.33 1.84
CA SER A 33 -8.09 6.01 0.60
C SER A 33 -7.55 7.43 0.47
N THR A 34 -7.06 8.03 1.57
CA THR A 34 -6.74 9.46 1.65
C THR A 34 -5.28 9.73 1.99
N LEU A 35 -4.72 8.93 2.90
CA LEU A 35 -3.38 9.07 3.45
C LEU A 35 -2.49 7.94 2.95
N ASN A 36 -1.19 8.19 2.91
CA ASN A 36 -0.21 7.19 2.48
C ASN A 36 -0.01 6.05 3.51
N MET A 37 -0.49 6.23 4.74
CA MET A 37 -0.46 5.26 5.84
C MET A 37 0.91 4.59 6.06
N GLY A 38 1.99 5.35 5.82
CA GLY A 38 3.37 4.92 6.06
C GLY A 38 4.19 4.58 4.81
N ALA A 39 3.56 4.45 3.63
CA ALA A 39 4.27 4.22 2.36
C ALA A 39 4.13 5.41 1.41
N GLY A 40 5.18 6.22 1.27
CA GLY A 40 5.17 7.37 0.36
C GLY A 40 5.32 7.02 -1.13
N PHE A 41 5.86 5.83 -1.44
CA PHE A 41 6.10 5.35 -2.79
C PHE A 41 5.78 3.85 -2.91
N ALA A 42 5.44 3.42 -4.12
CA ALA A 42 5.36 2.01 -4.50
C ALA A 42 6.22 1.79 -5.76
N ILE A 43 7.06 0.75 -5.74
CA ILE A 43 7.92 0.38 -6.87
C ILE A 43 7.48 -0.99 -7.37
N PHE A 44 7.19 -1.10 -8.66
CA PHE A 44 6.80 -2.34 -9.31
C PHE A 44 7.98 -2.90 -10.09
N VAL A 45 8.41 -4.11 -9.76
CA VAL A 45 9.53 -4.82 -10.39
C VAL A 45 9.14 -6.27 -10.70
N ALA A 46 9.95 -6.98 -11.48
CA ALA A 46 9.78 -8.41 -11.63
C ALA A 46 9.94 -9.12 -10.27
N ALA A 47 9.18 -10.21 -10.05
CA ALA A 47 9.17 -10.89 -8.76
C ALA A 47 10.57 -11.35 -8.30
N ALA A 48 11.43 -11.74 -9.23
CA ALA A 48 12.81 -12.14 -8.95
C ALA A 48 13.70 -10.98 -8.45
N ASP A 49 13.30 -9.73 -8.69
CA ASP A 49 14.06 -8.53 -8.31
C ASP A 49 13.56 -7.89 -7.01
N ALA A 50 12.39 -8.30 -6.49
CA ALA A 50 11.72 -7.62 -5.38
C ALA A 50 12.59 -7.46 -4.13
N GLN A 51 13.21 -8.55 -3.66
CA GLN A 51 14.07 -8.48 -2.48
C GLN A 51 15.33 -7.65 -2.74
N ARG A 52 15.95 -7.80 -3.91
CA ARG A 52 17.12 -6.99 -4.28
C ARG A 52 16.81 -5.49 -4.29
N THR A 53 15.62 -5.10 -4.75
CA THR A 53 15.17 -3.71 -4.70
C THR A 53 15.05 -3.20 -3.26
N VAL A 54 14.51 -4.02 -2.35
CA VAL A 54 14.45 -3.69 -0.90
C VAL A 54 15.85 -3.55 -0.33
N ASP A 55 16.77 -4.47 -0.62
CA ASP A 55 18.14 -4.44 -0.11
C ASP A 55 18.89 -3.17 -0.57
N VAL A 56 18.67 -2.75 -1.83
CA VAL A 56 19.23 -1.48 -2.35
C VAL A 56 18.65 -0.28 -1.60
N ALA A 57 17.35 -0.23 -1.32
CA ALA A 57 16.74 0.86 -0.55
C ALA A 57 17.33 0.92 0.87
N HIS A 58 17.45 -0.23 1.55
CA HIS A 58 18.07 -0.31 2.87
C HIS A 58 19.52 0.15 2.86
N ALA A 59 20.30 -0.20 1.83
CA ALA A 59 21.68 0.27 1.67
C ALA A 59 21.79 1.81 1.54
N GLN A 60 20.71 2.49 1.16
CA GLN A 60 20.62 3.95 1.10
C GLN A 60 19.95 4.56 2.36
N GLY A 61 19.68 3.76 3.39
CA GLY A 61 19.01 4.21 4.62
C GLY A 61 17.51 4.48 4.44
N ILE A 62 16.90 3.90 3.39
CA ILE A 62 15.46 4.02 3.13
C ILE A 62 14.78 2.71 3.49
N GLU A 63 13.88 2.74 4.46
CA GLU A 63 13.04 1.60 4.82
C GLU A 63 12.16 1.17 3.63
N ALA A 64 12.18 -0.11 3.30
CA ALA A 64 11.38 -0.68 2.22
C ALA A 64 10.94 -2.11 2.56
N ILE A 65 9.80 -2.52 1.99
CA ILE A 65 9.26 -3.85 2.16
C ILE A 65 8.78 -4.41 0.83
N VAL A 66 8.82 -5.74 0.69
CA VAL A 66 8.01 -6.41 -0.33
C VAL A 66 6.57 -6.41 0.16
N ALA A 67 5.79 -5.42 -0.30
CA ALA A 67 4.44 -5.17 0.22
C ALA A 67 3.38 -6.14 -0.33
N GLY A 68 3.62 -6.74 -1.50
CA GLY A 68 2.59 -7.46 -2.23
C GLY A 68 2.99 -7.88 -3.64
N ALA A 69 1.98 -8.27 -4.41
CA ALA A 69 2.13 -8.67 -5.81
C ALA A 69 1.03 -8.07 -6.70
N VAL A 70 1.32 -8.02 -8.00
CA VAL A 70 0.33 -7.73 -9.05
C VAL A 70 -0.03 -9.04 -9.73
N GLU A 71 -1.32 -9.33 -9.78
CA GLU A 71 -1.89 -10.57 -10.32
C GLU A 71 -2.77 -10.24 -11.53
N ALA A 72 -2.93 -11.22 -12.43
CA ALA A 72 -3.99 -11.14 -13.44
C ALA A 72 -5.35 -11.24 -12.75
N GLY A 73 -6.28 -10.35 -13.07
CA GLY A 73 -7.59 -10.31 -12.43
C GLY A 73 -8.30 -8.98 -12.67
N PRO A 74 -9.51 -8.80 -12.11
CA PRO A 74 -10.23 -7.53 -12.22
C PRO A 74 -9.39 -6.38 -11.65
N LYS A 75 -9.62 -5.17 -12.16
CA LYS A 75 -8.95 -3.96 -11.66
C LYS A 75 -9.42 -3.65 -10.24
N GLU A 76 -8.61 -4.04 -9.26
CA GLU A 76 -8.86 -3.79 -7.85
C GLU A 76 -7.59 -3.82 -6.99
N LEU A 77 -7.67 -3.20 -5.81
CA LEU A 77 -6.66 -3.23 -4.76
C LEU A 77 -7.22 -3.96 -3.53
N LEU A 78 -6.51 -4.98 -3.08
CA LEU A 78 -6.73 -5.69 -1.82
C LEU A 78 -5.64 -5.32 -0.83
N ILE A 79 -6.04 -4.88 0.37
CA ILE A 79 -5.15 -4.72 1.52
C ILE A 79 -5.55 -5.79 2.54
N ASP A 80 -5.01 -6.99 2.34
CA ASP A 80 -5.35 -8.20 3.09
C ASP A 80 -5.29 -8.03 4.61
N PRO A 81 -4.24 -7.44 5.23
CA PRO A 81 -4.16 -7.34 6.68
C PRO A 81 -5.25 -6.45 7.30
N LEU A 82 -5.95 -5.65 6.50
CA LEU A 82 -7.01 -4.74 6.94
C LEU A 82 -8.41 -5.14 6.42
N GLY A 83 -8.49 -6.19 5.60
CA GLY A 83 -9.76 -6.59 4.97
C GLY A 83 -10.35 -5.52 4.03
N ILE A 84 -9.52 -4.63 3.48
CA ILE A 84 -9.97 -3.53 2.61
C ILE A 84 -9.88 -3.95 1.15
N ARG A 85 -10.94 -3.66 0.38
CA ARG A 85 -11.00 -3.81 -1.08
C ARG A 85 -11.40 -2.51 -1.74
N PHE A 86 -10.60 -2.02 -2.67
CA PHE A 86 -10.96 -0.90 -3.54
C PHE A 86 -11.12 -1.40 -4.98
N GLY A 87 -12.32 -1.26 -5.55
CA GLY A 87 -12.60 -1.52 -6.95
C GLY A 87 -12.51 -0.27 -7.83
N ASN A 88 -12.97 -0.40 -9.08
CA ASN A 88 -12.90 0.67 -10.09
C ASN A 88 -13.53 2.00 -9.65
N ASP A 89 -14.63 1.95 -8.91
CA ASP A 89 -15.40 3.14 -8.53
C ASP A 89 -14.95 3.76 -7.20
N ASP A 90 -14.02 3.11 -6.48
CA ASP A 90 -13.63 3.51 -5.13
C ASP A 90 -12.51 4.57 -5.08
N LEU A 91 -11.63 4.60 -6.08
CA LEU A 91 -10.42 5.45 -6.08
C LEU A 91 -10.52 6.61 -7.08
N GLN A 92 -11.65 7.30 -7.09
CA GLN A 92 -11.75 8.56 -7.83
C GLN A 92 -11.20 9.70 -6.97
N LEU A 93 -10.00 10.17 -7.31
CA LEU A 93 -9.49 11.45 -6.84
C LEU A 93 -10.50 12.54 -7.24
N ARG A 94 -11.09 13.20 -6.24
CA ARG A 94 -11.90 14.41 -6.44
C ARG A 94 -11.04 15.65 -6.28
#